data_AF-A0A6P5FII2-F1
#
_entry.id   AF-A0A6P5FII2-F1
#
_cell.length_a   1.000
_cell.length_b   1.000
_cell.length_c   1.000
_cell.angle_alpha   90.00
_cell.angle_beta   90.00
_cell.angle_gamma   90.00
#
_symmetry.space_group_name_H-M   'P 1'
#
loop_
_entity.id
_entity.type
_entity.pdbx_description
1 polymer ?
#
loop_
_entity_poly.entity_id
_entity_poly.type
_entity_poly.pdbx_seq_one_letter_code
_entity_poly.pdbx_strand_id
1 'polypeptide(L)'
;MSSSSCGSGGGGGGGEPSDHAAAEGVDHFDRLPDAIILVVLNWIGDVKALGRCSLVSRRFRFLVPFVDRVVDRPRGVLSHLSRFFFAGLVKPFQALGQIFSPASGHRRSSSSSSSSAAAAAESGVSHRSPTEVLKSFKVIRHLGIELPAGELTVDDGLLIKWKAGFGSTLDSCVILCASSVSPNSSNPNPRPNSHDPSLPDDDSSVSIPDSFYSSGKLKLRVVWTISALIAASARHYLLHPIIAEHATLQSLNLTDSDGQGELTMDARQLQELRVTPACAPGNSQRTLVPALSMLLWYAPLLELPAGLVLKGATLVAVRPNEEKGNAGLGSADVHGWVSNAFEEPYGMAARMLVNRRTYCLEMNSF
;
A
#
# COMPACT_ATOMS: atom_id res chain seq x y z
N MET A 1 35.83 1.25 88.85
CA MET A 1 34.88 1.00 89.95
C MET A 1 33.57 0.66 89.27
N SER A 2 33.34 -0.63 89.00
CA SER A 2 32.43 -1.50 89.78
C SER A 2 30.98 -1.04 89.55
N SER A 3 30.04 -1.80 88.97
CA SER A 3 29.67 -3.22 89.16
C SER A 3 28.61 -3.54 88.08
N SER A 4 28.70 -4.62 87.28
CA SER A 4 28.13 -5.99 87.51
C SER A 4 26.63 -5.98 87.91
N SER A 5 25.70 -6.80 87.37
CA SER A 5 25.80 -8.14 86.79
C SER A 5 24.49 -8.60 86.09
N CYS A 6 24.63 -9.57 85.16
CA CYS A 6 23.83 -10.81 84.94
C CYS A 6 22.29 -10.72 84.76
N GLY A 7 21.62 -11.49 83.90
CA GLY A 7 21.83 -12.64 83.01
C GLY A 7 20.46 -12.86 82.31
N SER A 8 20.11 -13.86 81.49
CA SER A 8 20.69 -15.08 80.94
C SER A 8 19.68 -15.59 79.88
N GLY A 9 20.14 -16.45 78.96
CA GLY A 9 19.30 -17.33 78.13
C GLY A 9 19.10 -16.78 76.71
N GLY A 10 19.55 -17.41 75.63
CA GLY A 10 19.74 -18.84 75.39
C GLY A 10 18.71 -19.26 74.32
N GLY A 11 19.17 -19.53 73.10
CA GLY A 11 18.29 -20.00 72.03
C GLY A 11 18.97 -19.92 70.67
N GLY A 12 19.60 -21.03 70.26
CA GLY A 12 20.12 -21.19 68.92
C GLY A 12 18.99 -21.30 67.88
N GLY A 13 19.27 -20.77 66.71
CA GLY A 13 18.59 -21.00 65.44
C GLY A 13 19.52 -20.40 64.40
N GLY A 14 20.32 -21.20 63.72
CA GLY A 14 19.82 -21.98 62.60
C GLY A 14 19.91 -21.06 61.40
N GLY A 15 21.04 -21.13 60.68
CA GLY A 15 21.22 -20.35 59.47
C GLY A 15 20.16 -20.74 58.44
N GLU A 16 19.52 -19.74 57.88
CA GLU A 16 19.03 -19.80 56.52
C GLU A 16 19.79 -18.73 55.74
N PRO A 17 20.71 -19.10 54.84
CA PRO A 17 20.94 -18.23 53.69
C PRO A 17 19.62 -18.23 52.94
N SER A 18 18.99 -17.06 52.85
CA SER A 18 17.86 -16.84 51.97
C SER A 18 18.34 -17.09 50.54
N ASP A 19 18.26 -18.33 50.09
CA ASP A 19 18.32 -18.78 48.70
C ASP A 19 17.06 -18.28 47.98
N HIS A 20 16.94 -16.95 47.88
CA HIS A 20 16.37 -16.35 46.70
C HIS A 20 17.49 -16.33 45.65
N ALA A 21 17.91 -17.53 45.24
CA ALA A 21 18.50 -17.71 43.93
C ALA A 21 17.49 -17.10 42.96
N ALA A 22 17.78 -15.89 42.51
CA ALA A 22 17.10 -15.31 41.38
C ALA A 22 17.10 -16.40 40.33
N ALA A 23 15.93 -16.91 39.97
CA ALA A 23 15.77 -17.61 38.72
C ALA A 23 16.06 -16.55 37.65
N GLU A 24 17.34 -16.27 37.41
CA GLU A 24 17.80 -15.62 36.20
C GLU A 24 17.21 -16.47 35.09
N GLY A 25 16.16 -15.95 34.46
CA GLY A 25 15.47 -16.62 33.38
C GLY A 25 16.54 -16.98 32.36
N VAL A 26 16.84 -18.27 32.23
CA VAL A 26 17.87 -18.76 31.33
C VAL A 26 17.56 -18.24 29.94
N ASP A 27 18.47 -17.46 29.36
CA ASP A 27 18.29 -16.98 28.00
C ASP A 27 18.42 -18.17 27.04
N HIS A 28 17.28 -18.69 26.60
CA HIS A 28 17.23 -19.80 25.67
C HIS A 28 17.72 -19.42 24.26
N PHE A 29 17.81 -18.12 23.92
CA PHE A 29 18.34 -17.69 22.62
C PHE A 29 19.84 -17.96 22.50
N ASP A 30 20.59 -17.98 23.60
CA ASP A 30 22.02 -18.31 23.58
C ASP A 30 22.28 -19.73 23.07
N ARG A 31 21.31 -20.64 23.19
CA ARG A 31 21.41 -22.02 22.71
C ARG A 31 21.08 -22.19 21.23
N LEU A 32 20.39 -21.22 20.61
CA LEU A 32 19.99 -21.29 19.21
C LEU A 32 21.16 -20.91 18.31
N PRO A 33 21.36 -21.53 17.14
CA PRO A 33 22.28 -21.05 16.11
C PRO A 33 21.83 -19.71 15.49
N ASP A 34 22.78 -18.92 14.98
CA ASP A 34 22.51 -17.61 14.36
C ASP A 34 21.50 -17.70 13.21
N ALA A 35 21.55 -18.78 12.43
CA ALA A 35 20.60 -19.02 11.34
C ALA A 35 19.15 -19.06 11.82
N ILE A 36 18.87 -19.64 13.00
CA ILE A 36 17.51 -19.70 13.55
C ILE A 36 17.08 -18.32 14.03
N ILE A 37 17.99 -17.57 14.66
CA ILE A 37 17.70 -16.20 15.10
C ILE A 37 17.40 -15.29 13.90
N LEU A 38 18.14 -15.44 12.80
CA LEU A 38 17.87 -14.71 11.56
C LEU A 38 16.50 -15.04 10.99
N VAL A 39 16.06 -16.30 11.04
CA VAL A 39 14.68 -16.66 10.67
C VAL A 39 13.68 -15.91 11.55
N VAL A 40 13.85 -15.91 12.87
CA VAL A 40 12.96 -15.16 13.78
C VAL A 40 12.95 -13.66 13.47
N LEU A 41 14.11 -13.04 13.23
CA LEU A 41 14.20 -11.63 12.87
C LEU A 41 13.51 -11.33 11.52
N ASN A 42 13.65 -12.21 10.53
CA ASN A 42 12.95 -12.11 9.24
C ASN A 42 11.42 -12.21 9.37
N TRP A 43 10.92 -12.96 10.36
CA TRP A 43 9.49 -13.01 10.68
C TRP A 43 8.99 -11.71 11.31
N ILE A 44 9.82 -11.05 12.12
CA ILE A 44 9.48 -9.75 12.72
C ILE A 44 9.35 -8.70 11.61
N GLY A 45 10.39 -8.55 10.78
CA GLY A 45 10.46 -7.70 9.58
C GLY A 45 10.29 -6.20 9.79
N ASP A 46 9.54 -5.76 10.80
CA ASP A 46 9.22 -4.37 11.06
C ASP A 46 10.46 -3.57 11.46
N VAL A 47 10.74 -2.48 10.75
CA VAL A 47 11.94 -1.65 10.97
C VAL A 47 12.08 -1.23 12.44
N LYS A 48 10.99 -0.82 13.09
CA LYS A 48 11.04 -0.35 14.48
C LYS A 48 11.23 -1.51 15.44
N ALA A 49 10.56 -2.63 15.22
CA ALA A 49 10.74 -3.83 16.04
C ALA A 49 12.17 -4.38 15.91
N LEU A 50 12.72 -4.44 14.69
CA LEU A 50 14.12 -4.83 14.44
C LEU A 50 15.12 -3.86 15.10
N GLY A 51 14.82 -2.57 15.09
CA GLY A 51 15.56 -1.57 15.86
C GLY A 51 15.58 -1.86 17.35
N ARG A 52 14.44 -2.26 17.94
CA ARG A 52 14.36 -2.69 19.35
C ARG A 52 15.08 -4.02 19.59
N CYS A 53 14.98 -4.99 18.68
CA CYS A 53 15.72 -6.25 18.73
C CYS A 53 17.24 -6.01 18.81
N SER A 54 17.73 -4.99 18.10
CA SER A 54 19.16 -4.61 18.14
C SER A 54 19.63 -4.11 19.50
N LEU A 55 18.72 -3.77 20.41
CA LEU A 55 19.03 -3.32 21.78
C LEU A 55 19.01 -4.46 22.80
N VAL A 56 18.48 -5.64 22.44
CA VAL A 56 18.31 -6.78 23.35
C VAL A 56 19.66 -7.39 23.73
N SER A 57 20.53 -7.64 22.76
CA SER A 57 21.85 -8.20 23.00
C SER A 57 22.85 -7.82 21.91
N ARG A 58 24.16 -7.98 22.20
CA ARG A 58 25.21 -7.77 21.18
C ARG A 58 24.99 -8.68 19.98
N ARG A 59 24.59 -9.93 20.22
CA ARG A 59 24.33 -10.93 19.17
C ARG A 59 23.22 -10.48 18.22
N PHE A 60 22.08 -10.03 18.76
CA PHE A 60 20.99 -9.51 17.95
C PHE A 60 21.41 -8.26 17.18
N ARG A 61 22.14 -7.33 17.81
CA ARG A 61 22.69 -6.15 17.15
C ARG A 61 23.54 -6.47 15.92
N PHE A 62 24.30 -7.57 15.95
CA PHE A 62 25.10 -8.01 14.81
C PHE A 62 24.28 -8.73 13.74
N LEU A 63 23.19 -9.41 14.10
CA LEU A 63 22.36 -10.18 13.15
C LEU A 63 21.30 -9.33 12.43
N VAL A 64 20.72 -8.33 13.09
CA VAL A 64 19.66 -7.47 12.51
C VAL A 64 20.06 -6.87 11.14
N PRO A 65 21.29 -6.40 10.90
CA PRO A 65 21.71 -5.93 9.58
C PRO A 65 21.63 -6.96 8.44
N PHE A 66 21.55 -8.25 8.74
CA PHE A 66 21.56 -9.35 7.77
C PHE A 66 20.18 -9.97 7.52
N VAL A 67 19.10 -9.32 8.00
CA VAL A 67 17.74 -9.74 7.63
C VAL A 67 17.52 -9.54 6.13
N ASP A 68 16.77 -10.48 5.54
CA ASP A 68 16.37 -10.44 4.14
C ASP A 68 15.09 -9.61 3.96
N ARG A 69 14.19 -9.60 4.95
CA ARG A 69 12.89 -8.91 4.86
C ARG A 69 12.81 -7.73 5.83
N VAL A 70 12.45 -6.57 5.28
CA VAL A 70 12.21 -5.34 6.05
C VAL A 70 10.86 -4.74 5.64
N VAL A 71 10.06 -4.33 6.62
CA VAL A 71 8.75 -3.69 6.40
C VAL A 71 8.68 -2.41 7.23
N ASP A 72 8.36 -1.28 6.60
CA ASP A 72 8.07 -0.03 7.31
C ASP A 72 6.56 0.24 7.29
N ARG A 73 5.91 0.04 8.44
CA ARG A 73 4.46 0.21 8.63
C ARG A 73 4.04 1.69 8.72
N PRO A 74 2.74 2.04 8.64
CA PRO A 74 2.25 3.40 8.74
C PRO A 74 2.66 4.01 10.09
N ARG A 75 3.09 5.28 10.06
CA ARG A 75 3.85 5.98 11.13
C ARG A 75 5.30 5.50 11.27
N GLY A 76 5.77 4.67 10.37
CA GLY A 76 7.15 4.24 10.17
C GLY A 76 8.09 5.38 9.83
N VAL A 77 9.39 5.11 9.81
CA VAL A 77 10.38 6.16 9.56
C VAL A 77 10.24 6.67 8.11
N LEU A 78 10.02 5.78 7.14
CA LEU A 78 9.83 6.08 5.71
C LEU A 78 8.46 6.70 5.42
N SER A 79 7.45 6.50 6.28
CA SER A 79 6.16 7.18 6.16
C SER A 79 6.27 8.72 6.25
N HIS A 80 7.39 9.26 6.75
CA HIS A 80 7.65 10.70 6.70
C HIS A 80 8.11 11.18 5.32
N LEU A 81 8.73 10.31 4.50
CA LEU A 81 9.11 10.65 3.12
C LEU A 81 7.86 11.05 2.32
N SER A 82 6.75 10.33 2.49
CA SER A 82 5.53 10.68 1.77
C SER A 82 5.03 12.10 2.10
N ARG A 83 5.08 12.53 3.37
CA ARG A 83 4.65 13.90 3.74
C ARG A 83 5.49 14.99 3.07
N PHE A 84 6.81 14.83 3.01
CA PHE A 84 7.68 15.87 2.44
C PHE A 84 7.62 15.91 0.91
N PHE A 85 7.48 14.77 0.25
CA PHE A 85 7.50 14.71 -1.21
C PHE A 85 6.11 14.88 -1.84
N PHE A 86 5.03 14.37 -1.23
CA PHE A 86 3.68 14.48 -1.80
C PHE A 86 2.96 15.79 -1.44
N ALA A 87 3.35 16.50 -0.37
CA ALA A 87 2.73 17.79 -0.02
C ALA A 87 2.86 18.89 -1.10
N GLY A 88 3.83 18.73 -2.04
CA GLY A 88 3.95 19.58 -3.23
C GLY A 88 3.10 19.11 -4.43
N LEU A 89 2.76 17.82 -4.50
CA LEU A 89 2.00 17.23 -5.60
C LEU A 89 0.47 17.33 -5.39
N VAL A 90 -0.02 17.38 -4.15
CA VAL A 90 -1.46 17.36 -3.77
C VAL A 90 -2.33 18.52 -4.29
N LYS A 91 -1.76 19.72 -4.46
CA LYS A 91 -2.54 20.95 -4.70
C LYS A 91 -3.38 20.96 -5.99
N PRO A 92 -2.90 20.45 -7.14
CA PRO A 92 -3.76 20.30 -8.33
C PRO A 92 -4.79 19.15 -8.23
N PHE A 93 -4.56 18.11 -7.42
CA PHE A 93 -5.45 16.95 -7.34
C PHE A 93 -6.73 17.25 -6.55
N GLN A 94 -6.63 18.01 -5.47
CA GLN A 94 -7.80 18.42 -4.69
C GLN A 94 -8.72 19.37 -5.49
N ALA A 95 -8.15 20.17 -6.40
CA ALA A 95 -8.91 21.05 -7.29
C ALA A 95 -9.69 20.29 -8.38
N LEU A 96 -9.18 19.15 -8.86
CA LEU A 96 -9.86 18.33 -9.87
C LEU A 96 -11.14 17.66 -9.33
N GLY A 97 -11.16 17.30 -8.04
CA GLY A 97 -12.37 16.78 -7.39
C GLY A 97 -13.48 17.85 -7.27
N GLN A 98 -13.12 19.10 -7.00
CA GLN A 98 -14.06 20.21 -6.82
C GLN A 98 -14.76 20.67 -8.13
N ILE A 99 -14.24 20.28 -9.30
CA ILE A 99 -14.83 20.64 -10.61
C ILE A 99 -16.07 19.78 -10.95
N PHE A 100 -16.26 18.63 -10.30
CA PHE A 100 -17.31 17.66 -10.66
C PHE A 100 -18.39 17.46 -9.61
N SER A 101 -18.37 18.20 -8.50
CA SER A 101 -19.46 18.18 -7.53
C SER A 101 -20.75 18.72 -8.18
N PRO A 102 -21.84 17.94 -8.25
CA PRO A 102 -23.13 18.50 -8.59
C PRO A 102 -23.47 19.52 -7.51
N ALA A 103 -23.88 20.73 -7.92
CA ALA A 103 -24.27 21.79 -7.01
C ALA A 103 -25.51 21.38 -6.19
N SER A 104 -25.31 20.62 -5.12
CA SER A 104 -26.31 20.44 -4.06
C SER A 104 -25.90 21.36 -2.92
N GLY A 105 -26.58 22.51 -2.86
CA GLY A 105 -26.33 23.55 -1.88
C GLY A 105 -26.59 23.06 -0.46
N HIS A 106 -25.52 22.71 0.26
CA HIS A 106 -25.47 22.81 1.72
C HIS A 106 -24.15 23.49 2.08
N ARG A 107 -24.22 24.80 2.29
CA ARG A 107 -23.14 25.59 2.87
C ARG A 107 -22.88 25.08 4.29
N ARG A 108 -21.88 24.21 4.45
CA ARG A 108 -21.23 24.02 5.75
C ARG A 108 -20.00 24.91 5.77
N SER A 109 -20.14 26.02 6.47
CA SER A 109 -19.04 26.87 6.90
C SER A 109 -18.12 26.05 7.81
N SER A 110 -16.97 25.64 7.29
CA SER A 110 -15.83 25.27 8.13
C SER A 110 -14.85 26.44 8.13
N SER A 111 -14.82 27.13 9.26
CA SER A 111 -13.89 28.19 9.61
C SER A 111 -12.44 27.79 9.32
N SER A 112 -11.76 28.63 8.53
CA SER A 112 -10.30 28.67 8.45
C SER A 112 -9.73 29.10 9.80
N SER A 113 -9.36 28.13 10.65
CA SER A 113 -8.51 28.38 11.81
C SER A 113 -7.05 28.16 11.41
N SER A 114 -6.41 29.25 10.98
CA SER A 114 -4.96 29.40 11.00
C SER A 114 -4.50 29.57 12.45
N SER A 115 -4.00 28.49 13.05
CA SER A 115 -3.15 28.39 14.26
C SER A 115 -3.28 26.94 14.75
N SER A 116 -2.25 26.19 15.08
CA SER A 116 -1.01 26.58 15.75
C SER A 116 0.01 25.46 15.58
N ALA A 117 1.24 25.86 15.28
CA ALA A 117 2.43 25.06 15.53
C ALA A 117 2.58 24.88 17.05
N ALA A 118 1.96 23.85 17.63
CA ALA A 118 2.14 23.50 19.04
C ALA A 118 1.59 22.09 19.34
N ALA A 119 2.21 21.04 18.79
CA ALA A 119 2.07 19.67 19.29
C ALA A 119 3.22 18.76 18.81
N ALA A 120 4.43 19.30 18.69
CA ALA A 120 5.65 18.53 18.44
C ALA A 120 6.64 18.75 19.58
N ALA A 121 6.18 18.45 20.80
CA ALA A 121 7.02 18.37 21.97
C ALA A 121 6.58 17.16 22.82
N GLU A 122 6.60 15.98 22.22
CA GLU A 122 6.70 14.72 22.98
C GLU A 122 7.65 13.74 22.28
N SER A 123 8.78 13.51 22.96
CA SER A 123 9.79 12.47 22.77
C SER A 123 10.66 12.54 21.51
N GLY A 124 11.84 13.14 21.66
CA GLY A 124 12.90 13.10 20.66
C GLY A 124 13.55 11.74 20.55
N VAL A 125 13.42 11.09 19.40
CA VAL A 125 14.28 10.06 18.77
C VAL A 125 13.80 10.02 17.30
N SER A 126 14.51 10.37 16.22
CA SER A 126 15.93 10.45 15.88
C SER A 126 16.11 11.44 14.70
N HIS A 127 17.20 12.20 14.67
CA HIS A 127 17.64 13.10 13.57
C HIS A 127 18.05 12.38 12.27
N ARG A 128 17.62 11.12 12.09
CA ARG A 128 18.09 10.25 11.01
C ARG A 128 17.09 10.30 9.86
N SER A 129 17.56 10.61 8.65
CA SER A 129 16.72 10.58 7.45
C SER A 129 16.08 9.19 7.31
N PRO A 130 14.85 9.08 6.82
CA PRO A 130 14.23 7.77 6.66
C PRO A 130 15.06 6.79 5.81
N THR A 131 15.72 7.27 4.77
CA THR A 131 16.65 6.47 3.94
C THR A 131 17.89 6.01 4.72
N GLU A 132 18.36 6.79 5.70
CA GLU A 132 19.51 6.42 6.53
C GLU A 132 19.20 5.29 7.53
N VAL A 133 17.92 5.05 7.85
CA VAL A 133 17.54 3.88 8.65
C VAL A 133 17.73 2.60 7.85
N LEU A 134 17.37 2.60 6.55
CA LEU A 134 17.59 1.45 5.69
C LEU A 134 19.08 1.11 5.51
N LYS A 135 19.96 2.12 5.51
CA LYS A 135 21.44 1.91 5.45
C LYS A 135 22.00 1.05 6.58
N SER A 136 21.28 0.89 7.70
CA SER A 136 21.71 0.01 8.78
C SER A 136 21.57 -1.48 8.43
N PHE A 137 20.82 -1.81 7.39
CA PHE A 137 20.61 -3.15 6.88
C PHE A 137 21.43 -3.37 5.60
N LYS A 138 22.25 -4.42 5.59
CA LYS A 138 23.23 -4.67 4.52
C LYS A 138 22.72 -5.59 3.43
N VAL A 139 21.76 -6.47 3.74
CA VAL A 139 21.38 -7.61 2.87
C VAL A 139 19.96 -7.52 2.32
N ILE A 140 19.16 -6.49 2.67
CA ILE A 140 17.72 -6.44 2.37
C ILE A 140 17.42 -6.96 0.95
N ARG A 141 16.65 -8.06 0.87
CA ARG A 141 16.17 -8.67 -0.37
C ARG A 141 14.72 -8.29 -0.64
N HIS A 142 13.92 -8.15 0.40
CA HIS A 142 12.50 -7.86 0.32
C HIS A 142 12.18 -6.63 1.18
N LEU A 143 11.78 -5.53 0.52
CA LEU A 143 11.40 -4.30 1.19
C LEU A 143 9.90 -4.03 1.01
N GLY A 144 9.18 -3.91 2.12
CA GLY A 144 7.81 -3.41 2.17
C GLY A 144 7.77 -2.01 2.76
N ILE A 145 7.06 -1.08 2.12
CA ILE A 145 6.84 0.28 2.63
C ILE A 145 5.34 0.53 2.63
N GLU A 146 4.80 0.89 3.78
CA GLU A 146 3.39 1.22 3.92
C GLU A 146 3.22 2.73 4.16
N LEU A 147 2.62 3.41 3.19
CA LEU A 147 2.32 4.83 3.27
C LEU A 147 1.02 5.04 4.08
N PRO A 148 0.84 6.22 4.71
CA PRO A 148 -0.47 6.63 5.21
C PRO A 148 -1.54 6.57 4.10
N ALA A 149 -2.82 6.59 4.49
CA ALA A 149 -3.96 6.49 3.58
C ALA A 149 -3.78 7.33 2.30
N GLY A 150 -4.22 6.76 1.18
CA GLY A 150 -3.90 7.23 -0.14
C GLY A 150 -4.34 8.67 -0.39
N GLU A 151 -3.57 9.37 -1.22
CA GLU A 151 -3.71 10.81 -1.48
C GLU A 151 -4.97 11.14 -2.31
N LEU A 152 -5.60 10.13 -2.93
CA LEU A 152 -6.81 10.32 -3.71
C LEU A 152 -8.00 10.31 -2.75
N THR A 153 -8.36 11.49 -2.25
CA THR A 153 -9.60 11.69 -1.49
C THR A 153 -10.77 11.34 -2.41
N VAL A 154 -11.37 10.19 -2.20
CA VAL A 154 -12.59 9.78 -2.90
C VAL A 154 -13.78 10.20 -2.03
N ASP A 155 -14.81 10.82 -2.63
CA ASP A 155 -16.03 11.13 -1.89
C ASP A 155 -16.68 9.84 -1.33
N ASP A 156 -17.46 9.99 -0.26
CA ASP A 156 -18.12 8.88 0.40
C ASP A 156 -18.86 7.97 -0.61
N GLY A 157 -18.47 6.70 -0.62
CA GLY A 157 -19.04 5.64 -1.45
C GLY A 157 -18.30 5.35 -2.76
N LEU A 158 -17.43 6.22 -3.24
CA LEU A 158 -16.65 5.99 -4.47
C LEU A 158 -15.47 5.04 -4.20
N LEU A 159 -15.16 4.18 -5.16
CA LEU A 159 -14.02 3.24 -5.09
C LEU A 159 -13.00 3.59 -6.15
N ILE A 160 -11.75 3.64 -5.73
CA ILE A 160 -10.59 3.54 -6.61
C ILE A 160 -9.55 2.65 -5.94
N LYS A 161 -9.09 1.64 -6.67
CA LYS A 161 -7.94 0.81 -6.29
C LYS A 161 -7.03 0.70 -7.49
N TRP A 162 -5.73 0.76 -7.28
CA TRP A 162 -4.77 0.60 -8.36
C TRP A 162 -3.56 -0.22 -7.91
N LYS A 163 -3.02 -1.00 -8.85
CA LYS A 163 -1.78 -1.75 -8.69
C LYS A 163 -0.89 -1.48 -9.89
N ALA A 164 0.36 -1.09 -9.67
CA ALA A 164 1.29 -0.76 -10.74
C ALA A 164 2.64 -1.47 -10.57
N GLY A 165 3.13 -2.05 -11.67
CA GLY A 165 4.49 -2.55 -11.82
C GLY A 165 5.38 -1.51 -12.49
N PHE A 166 6.60 -1.33 -11.99
CA PHE A 166 7.59 -0.44 -12.60
C PHE A 166 8.92 -1.15 -12.77
N GLY A 167 9.53 -1.02 -13.95
CA GLY A 167 10.96 -1.23 -14.17
C GLY A 167 11.67 0.13 -14.14
N SER A 168 12.34 0.49 -15.22
CA SER A 168 12.76 1.89 -15.43
C SER A 168 11.54 2.78 -15.63
N THR A 169 10.60 2.36 -16.46
CA THR A 169 9.33 3.07 -16.67
C THR A 169 8.15 2.21 -16.19
N LEU A 170 6.93 2.71 -16.35
CA LEU A 170 5.74 1.92 -16.06
C LEU A 170 5.78 0.63 -16.87
N ASP A 171 5.65 -0.52 -16.22
CA ASP A 171 5.60 -1.85 -16.88
C ASP A 171 4.13 -2.29 -17.04
N SER A 172 3.32 -2.08 -16.00
CA SER A 172 1.89 -2.34 -16.04
C SER A 172 1.13 -1.55 -14.97
N CYS A 173 -0.15 -1.29 -15.17
CA CYS A 173 -1.05 -0.75 -14.15
C CYS A 173 -2.46 -1.32 -14.31
N VAL A 174 -3.07 -1.80 -13.22
CA VAL A 174 -4.48 -2.19 -13.16
C VAL A 174 -5.20 -1.24 -12.24
N ILE A 175 -6.37 -0.75 -12.67
CA ILE A 175 -7.16 0.23 -11.93
C ILE A 175 -8.59 -0.29 -11.87
N LEU A 176 -9.12 -0.47 -10.66
CA LEU A 176 -10.51 -0.81 -10.39
C LEU A 176 -11.23 0.39 -9.78
N CYS A 177 -12.31 0.81 -10.42
CA CYS A 177 -13.09 1.97 -10.03
C CYS A 177 -14.57 1.62 -9.91
N ALA A 178 -15.29 2.22 -8.96
CA ALA A 178 -16.75 2.14 -8.89
C ALA A 178 -17.37 3.49 -8.50
N SER A 179 -18.55 3.77 -9.03
CA SER A 179 -19.34 4.97 -8.70
C SER A 179 -20.03 4.86 -7.34
N SER A 180 -20.26 3.65 -6.84
CA SER A 180 -20.63 3.45 -5.46
C SER A 180 -20.27 2.04 -5.01
N VAL A 181 -19.92 1.89 -3.74
CA VAL A 181 -19.80 0.60 -3.04
C VAL A 181 -20.84 0.54 -1.95
N SER A 182 -21.66 -0.51 -1.96
CA SER A 182 -22.65 -0.72 -0.91
C SER A 182 -22.67 -2.18 -0.48
N PRO A 183 -22.78 -2.49 0.83
CA PRO A 183 -23.16 -3.82 1.26
C PRO A 183 -24.57 -4.12 0.71
N ASN A 184 -24.76 -5.33 0.21
CA ASN A 184 -26.02 -5.87 -0.26
C ASN A 184 -26.89 -6.07 0.98
N SER A 185 -27.80 -5.12 1.26
CA SER A 185 -28.79 -5.28 2.32
C SER A 185 -29.91 -6.22 1.84
N SER A 186 -29.59 -7.49 1.57
CA SER A 186 -30.63 -8.49 1.35
C SER A 186 -31.24 -8.85 2.72
N ASN A 187 -32.26 -8.10 3.13
CA ASN A 187 -33.19 -8.52 4.16
C ASN A 187 -34.00 -9.70 3.57
N PRO A 188 -33.97 -10.91 4.12
CA PRO A 188 -34.66 -12.06 3.55
C PRO A 188 -36.13 -12.01 3.96
N ASN A 189 -36.92 -11.15 3.31
CA ASN A 189 -38.37 -11.19 3.45
C ASN A 189 -39.01 -11.28 2.05
N PRO A 190 -39.44 -12.48 1.61
CA PRO A 190 -40.22 -12.61 0.39
C PRO A 190 -41.66 -12.20 0.74
N ARG A 191 -42.07 -11.00 0.33
CA ARG A 191 -43.49 -10.68 0.17
C ARG A 191 -43.79 -10.66 -1.33
N PRO A 192 -44.59 -11.60 -1.85
CA PRO A 192 -44.99 -11.58 -3.24
C PRO A 192 -46.20 -10.64 -3.38
N ASN A 193 -46.02 -9.55 -4.12
CA ASN A 193 -47.02 -8.75 -4.85
C ASN A 193 -46.32 -7.45 -5.24
N SER A 194 -46.32 -6.96 -6.48
CA SER A 194 -47.18 -7.22 -7.63
C SER A 194 -46.54 -6.51 -8.83
N HIS A 195 -46.60 -7.13 -10.01
CA HIS A 195 -46.49 -6.55 -11.35
C HIS A 195 -45.42 -5.46 -11.60
N ASP A 196 -44.31 -5.85 -12.26
CA ASP A 196 -43.56 -4.94 -13.14
C ASP A 196 -43.07 -5.75 -14.35
N PRO A 197 -43.12 -5.22 -15.59
CA PRO A 197 -43.02 -6.00 -16.81
C PRO A 197 -41.56 -6.29 -17.18
N SER A 198 -41.32 -7.55 -17.53
CA SER A 198 -40.24 -8.03 -18.41
C SER A 198 -38.84 -7.48 -18.13
N LEU A 199 -38.09 -8.20 -17.29
CA LEU A 199 -36.64 -8.32 -17.50
C LEU A 199 -36.43 -8.96 -18.89
N PRO A 200 -35.70 -8.34 -19.83
CA PRO A 200 -35.15 -9.09 -20.92
C PRO A 200 -34.08 -10.01 -20.32
N ASP A 201 -34.44 -11.29 -20.27
CA ASP A 201 -33.53 -12.43 -20.20
C ASP A 201 -32.69 -12.38 -21.49
N ASP A 202 -31.62 -11.60 -21.47
CA ASP A 202 -30.67 -11.52 -22.58
C ASP A 202 -29.24 -11.58 -22.02
N ASP A 203 -28.67 -12.76 -22.13
CA ASP A 203 -27.26 -13.12 -21.98
C ASP A 203 -26.41 -12.48 -23.08
N SER A 204 -26.58 -11.17 -23.30
CA SER A 204 -25.80 -10.40 -24.24
C SER A 204 -24.85 -9.48 -23.48
N SER A 205 -23.61 -9.45 -23.94
CA SER A 205 -22.53 -8.63 -23.38
C SER A 205 -22.98 -7.17 -23.26
N VAL A 206 -23.43 -6.78 -22.06
CA VAL A 206 -23.95 -5.43 -21.78
C VAL A 206 -22.89 -4.41 -22.16
N SER A 207 -23.10 -3.73 -23.29
CA SER A 207 -22.24 -2.64 -23.74
C SER A 207 -22.36 -1.46 -22.78
N ILE A 208 -21.31 -0.63 -22.71
CA ILE A 208 -21.34 0.64 -21.98
C ILE A 208 -22.57 1.45 -22.42
N PRO A 209 -23.53 1.77 -21.52
CA PRO A 209 -24.72 2.52 -21.87
C PRO A 209 -24.38 3.94 -22.34
N ASP A 210 -25.15 4.51 -23.28
CA ASP A 210 -24.92 5.87 -23.79
C ASP A 210 -24.87 6.94 -22.68
N SER A 211 -25.66 6.73 -21.61
CA SER A 211 -25.63 7.58 -20.43
C SER A 211 -24.24 7.67 -19.80
N PHE A 212 -23.37 6.66 -19.90
CA PHE A 212 -22.00 6.70 -19.39
C PHE A 212 -21.15 7.79 -20.05
N TYR A 213 -21.36 8.01 -21.35
CA TYR A 213 -20.66 9.03 -22.13
C TYR A 213 -21.22 10.43 -21.85
N SER A 214 -22.54 10.57 -21.77
CA SER A 214 -23.21 11.87 -21.61
C SER A 214 -23.29 12.38 -20.17
N SER A 215 -23.21 11.51 -19.15
CA SER A 215 -23.40 11.88 -17.74
C SER A 215 -22.13 12.27 -16.98
N GLY A 216 -21.02 12.54 -17.68
CA GLY A 216 -19.73 12.87 -17.03
C GLY A 216 -19.06 11.71 -16.31
N LYS A 217 -19.67 10.51 -16.27
CA LYS A 217 -19.11 9.29 -15.68
C LYS A 217 -17.81 8.88 -16.36
N LEU A 218 -17.76 8.91 -17.70
CA LEU A 218 -16.52 8.67 -18.44
C LEU A 218 -15.43 9.67 -18.05
N LYS A 219 -15.76 10.97 -17.96
CA LYS A 219 -14.80 12.00 -17.57
C LYS A 219 -14.20 11.73 -16.18
N LEU A 220 -15.03 11.30 -15.24
CA LEU A 220 -14.57 10.91 -13.90
C LEU A 220 -13.62 9.70 -13.95
N ARG A 221 -13.92 8.68 -14.79
CA ARG A 221 -13.01 7.54 -14.99
C ARG A 221 -11.67 7.97 -15.59
N VAL A 222 -11.68 8.87 -16.56
CA VAL A 222 -10.44 9.42 -17.15
C VAL A 222 -9.62 10.14 -16.08
N VAL A 223 -10.24 11.01 -15.28
CA VAL A 223 -9.56 11.71 -14.18
C VAL A 223 -8.95 10.71 -13.20
N TRP A 224 -9.70 9.70 -12.79
CA TRP A 224 -9.22 8.66 -11.87
C TRP A 224 -8.08 7.82 -12.44
N THR A 225 -8.15 7.46 -13.73
CA THR A 225 -7.07 6.76 -14.41
C THR A 225 -5.78 7.60 -14.41
N ILE A 226 -5.87 8.87 -14.81
CA ILE A 226 -4.72 9.79 -14.82
C ILE A 226 -4.18 9.99 -13.40
N SER A 227 -5.06 10.20 -12.41
CA SER A 227 -4.69 10.37 -11.01
C SER A 227 -3.97 9.14 -10.45
N ALA A 228 -4.45 7.93 -10.74
CA ALA A 228 -3.78 6.69 -10.34
C ALA A 228 -2.40 6.55 -10.99
N LEU A 229 -2.26 6.86 -12.28
CA LEU A 229 -0.97 6.82 -12.98
C LEU A 229 0.04 7.83 -12.39
N ILE A 230 -0.40 9.05 -12.07
CA ILE A 230 0.48 10.03 -11.44
C ILE A 230 0.84 9.62 -9.99
N ALA A 231 -0.13 9.10 -9.24
CA ALA A 231 0.09 8.58 -7.90
C ALA A 231 1.14 7.44 -7.91
N ALA A 232 1.05 6.55 -8.89
CA ALA A 232 1.98 5.45 -9.10
C ALA A 232 3.38 5.95 -9.52
N SER A 233 3.47 6.89 -10.48
CA SER A 233 4.76 7.42 -10.96
C SER A 233 5.49 8.24 -9.90
N ALA A 234 4.76 8.98 -9.06
CA ALA A 234 5.35 9.73 -7.96
C ALA A 234 5.92 8.77 -6.90
N ARG A 235 5.23 7.67 -6.57
CA ARG A 235 5.76 6.62 -5.67
C ARG A 235 6.99 5.95 -6.25
N HIS A 236 7.01 5.67 -7.55
CA HIS A 236 8.18 5.13 -8.23
C HIS A 236 9.40 6.05 -8.07
N TYR A 237 9.24 7.36 -8.30
CA TYR A 237 10.31 8.35 -8.12
C TYR A 237 10.88 8.38 -6.68
N LEU A 238 10.03 8.22 -5.65
CA LEU A 238 10.50 8.16 -4.26
C LEU A 238 11.42 6.99 -3.96
N LEU A 239 11.29 5.90 -4.72
CA LEU A 239 12.02 4.66 -4.48
C LEU A 239 13.42 4.69 -5.10
N HIS A 240 13.68 5.59 -6.05
CA HIS A 240 14.97 5.70 -6.75
C HIS A 240 16.19 5.75 -5.80
N PRO A 241 16.26 6.66 -4.81
CA PRO A 241 17.40 6.71 -3.90
C PRO A 241 17.52 5.44 -3.04
N ILE A 242 16.40 4.83 -2.65
CA ILE A 242 16.41 3.59 -1.85
C ILE A 242 16.97 2.43 -2.67
N ILE A 243 16.52 2.27 -3.92
CA ILE A 243 16.94 1.18 -4.81
C ILE A 243 18.40 1.32 -5.21
N ALA A 244 18.87 2.55 -5.43
CA ALA A 244 20.28 2.84 -5.73
C ALA A 244 21.23 2.47 -4.56
N GLU A 245 20.78 2.67 -3.31
CA GLU A 245 21.58 2.37 -2.12
C GLU A 245 21.57 0.88 -1.72
N HIS A 246 20.59 0.09 -2.19
CA HIS A 246 20.40 -1.31 -1.78
C HIS A 246 20.44 -2.27 -2.98
N ALA A 247 21.67 -2.63 -3.40
CA ALA A 247 21.92 -3.51 -4.54
C ALA A 247 21.40 -4.95 -4.35
N THR A 248 21.21 -5.40 -3.11
CA THR A 248 20.72 -6.76 -2.78
C THR A 248 19.21 -6.93 -2.93
N LEU A 249 18.45 -5.84 -3.12
CA LEU A 249 16.99 -5.91 -3.24
C LEU A 249 16.58 -6.75 -4.46
N GLN A 250 15.71 -7.72 -4.19
CA GLN A 250 15.11 -8.65 -5.14
C GLN A 250 13.60 -8.40 -5.30
N SER A 251 12.93 -7.82 -4.31
CA SER A 251 11.55 -7.36 -4.45
C SER A 251 11.28 -6.12 -3.60
N LEU A 252 10.40 -5.27 -4.08
CA LEU A 252 9.96 -4.07 -3.39
C LEU A 252 8.46 -3.87 -3.58
N ASN A 253 7.72 -3.69 -2.48
CA ASN A 253 6.32 -3.31 -2.50
C ASN A 253 6.13 -2.01 -1.71
N LEU A 254 5.40 -1.06 -2.27
CA LEU A 254 4.95 0.15 -1.61
C LEU A 254 3.42 0.19 -1.67
N THR A 255 2.77 0.17 -0.51
CA THR A 255 1.31 0.04 -0.36
C THR A 255 0.74 1.20 0.46
N ASP A 256 -0.43 1.68 0.11
CA ASP A 256 -1.17 2.62 0.97
C ASP A 256 -1.87 1.86 2.11
N SER A 257 -1.91 2.43 3.32
CA SER A 257 -2.49 1.76 4.51
C SER A 257 -4.00 1.48 4.43
N ASP A 258 -4.71 2.18 3.54
CA ASP A 258 -6.12 1.93 3.21
C ASP A 258 -6.30 0.93 2.05
N GLY A 259 -5.18 0.43 1.49
CA GLY A 259 -5.15 -0.46 0.35
C GLY A 259 -5.60 0.19 -0.95
N GLN A 260 -5.62 1.53 -1.04
CA GLN A 260 -6.00 2.23 -2.28
C GLN A 260 -5.00 1.96 -3.40
N GLY A 261 -3.71 2.09 -3.10
CA GLY A 261 -2.63 1.98 -4.08
C GLY A 261 -1.57 0.96 -3.70
N GLU A 262 -1.09 0.21 -4.68
CA GLU A 262 0.05 -0.69 -4.56
C GLU A 262 1.02 -0.50 -5.73
N LEU A 263 2.28 -0.21 -5.44
CA LEU A 263 3.40 -0.28 -6.38
C LEU A 263 4.25 -1.50 -6.07
N THR A 264 4.56 -2.31 -7.09
CA THR A 264 5.43 -3.48 -6.95
C THR A 264 6.59 -3.43 -7.93
N MET A 265 7.77 -3.90 -7.51
CA MET A 265 8.94 -4.13 -8.35
C MET A 265 9.57 -5.49 -8.05
N ASP A 266 9.74 -6.32 -9.08
CA ASP A 266 10.45 -7.60 -9.00
C ASP A 266 11.97 -7.44 -9.25
N ALA A 267 12.71 -8.55 -9.20
CA ALA A 267 14.16 -8.53 -9.35
C ALA A 267 14.61 -8.03 -10.73
N ARG A 268 13.86 -8.35 -11.80
CA ARG A 268 14.14 -7.91 -13.18
C ARG A 268 13.93 -6.41 -13.28
N GLN A 269 12.79 -5.93 -12.80
CA GLN A 269 12.38 -4.54 -12.77
C GLN A 269 13.34 -3.65 -11.95
N LEU A 270 13.77 -4.13 -10.77
CA LEU A 270 14.77 -3.46 -9.95
C LEU A 270 16.13 -3.39 -10.66
N GLN A 271 16.53 -4.46 -11.36
CA GLN A 271 17.76 -4.48 -12.14
C GLN A 271 17.69 -3.52 -13.33
N GLU A 272 16.56 -3.47 -14.03
CA GLU A 272 16.29 -2.56 -15.14
C GLU A 272 16.49 -1.10 -14.71
N LEU A 273 15.84 -0.69 -13.61
CA LEU A 273 15.96 0.68 -13.08
C LEU A 273 17.39 1.04 -12.68
N ARG A 274 18.17 0.09 -12.15
CA ARG A 274 19.58 0.32 -11.78
C ARG A 274 20.49 0.54 -12.99
N VAL A 275 20.25 -0.20 -14.07
CA VAL A 275 21.06 -0.11 -15.31
C VAL A 275 20.62 1.07 -16.16
N THR A 276 19.33 1.36 -16.20
CA THR A 276 18.73 2.44 -16.98
C THR A 276 17.86 3.28 -16.06
N PRO A 277 18.44 4.23 -15.31
CA PRO A 277 17.66 5.11 -14.46
C PRO A 277 16.66 5.89 -15.31
N ALA A 278 15.39 5.89 -14.93
CA ALA A 278 14.41 6.71 -15.62
C ALA A 278 14.56 8.18 -15.22
N CYS A 279 15.45 8.87 -15.93
CA CYS A 279 15.57 10.31 -15.87
C CYS A 279 15.10 10.92 -17.19
N ALA A 280 14.08 11.78 -17.11
CA ALA A 280 13.94 12.86 -18.07
C ALA A 280 15.04 13.92 -17.79
N PRO A 281 15.63 14.56 -18.80
CA PRO A 281 16.44 15.74 -18.57
C PRO A 281 15.53 16.88 -18.06
N GLY A 282 15.73 17.31 -16.81
CA GLY A 282 15.02 18.44 -16.20
C GLY A 282 14.30 18.09 -14.90
N ASN A 283 14.19 19.08 -14.02
CA ASN A 283 13.86 19.03 -12.58
C ASN A 283 12.44 18.52 -12.22
N SER A 284 11.90 17.59 -12.99
CA SER A 284 10.59 16.99 -12.83
C SER A 284 10.65 15.89 -11.77
N GLN A 285 9.88 16.05 -10.69
CA GLN A 285 9.74 15.07 -9.60
C GLN A 285 8.88 13.85 -10.01
N ARG A 286 8.91 13.47 -11.29
CA ARG A 286 8.02 12.45 -11.87
C ARG A 286 8.77 11.61 -12.90
N THR A 287 8.49 10.31 -12.92
CA THR A 287 8.90 9.42 -14.00
C THR A 287 8.00 9.64 -15.22
N LEU A 288 8.60 9.72 -16.42
CA LEU A 288 7.87 9.80 -17.69
C LEU A 288 6.96 8.60 -17.86
N VAL A 289 5.74 8.85 -18.34
CA VAL A 289 4.80 7.79 -18.70
C VAL A 289 4.89 7.60 -20.22
N PRO A 290 5.30 6.42 -20.73
CA PRO A 290 5.41 6.18 -22.16
C PRO A 290 4.04 6.23 -22.84
N ALA A 291 3.99 6.12 -24.17
CA ALA A 291 2.72 5.88 -24.84
C ALA A 291 2.13 4.55 -24.31
N LEU A 292 0.85 4.55 -23.97
CA LEU A 292 0.19 3.42 -23.31
C LEU A 292 -0.93 2.85 -24.18
N SER A 293 -1.02 1.52 -24.16
CA SER A 293 -2.23 0.79 -24.52
C SER A 293 -3.08 0.58 -23.27
N MET A 294 -4.39 0.75 -23.41
CA MET A 294 -5.35 0.57 -22.33
C MET A 294 -6.48 -0.35 -22.75
N LEU A 295 -6.82 -1.28 -21.88
CA LEU A 295 -7.99 -2.14 -21.99
C LEU A 295 -8.96 -1.77 -20.89
N LEU A 296 -10.23 -1.60 -21.25
CA LEU A 296 -11.29 -1.21 -20.33
C LEU A 296 -12.41 -2.24 -20.36
N TRP A 297 -12.84 -2.64 -19.16
CA TRP A 297 -14.03 -3.44 -18.92
C TRP A 297 -15.00 -2.68 -18.03
N TYR A 298 -16.29 -2.85 -18.28
CA TYR A 298 -17.33 -2.13 -17.57
C TYR A 298 -18.50 -3.04 -17.19
N ALA A 299 -19.04 -2.81 -15.99
CA ALA A 299 -20.32 -3.35 -15.55
C ALA A 299 -21.14 -2.24 -14.87
N PRO A 300 -22.41 -2.01 -15.28
CA PRO A 300 -23.26 -1.02 -14.64
C PRO A 300 -23.60 -1.40 -13.18
N LEU A 301 -23.68 -2.69 -12.89
CA LEU A 301 -23.87 -3.26 -11.57
C LEU A 301 -23.06 -4.56 -11.49
N LEU A 302 -22.26 -4.72 -10.44
CA LEU A 302 -21.50 -5.92 -10.19
C LEU A 302 -21.74 -6.39 -8.75
N GLU A 303 -22.37 -7.54 -8.60
CA GLU A 303 -22.64 -8.16 -7.30
C GLU A 303 -21.57 -9.20 -7.00
N LEU A 304 -20.91 -9.05 -5.85
CA LEU A 304 -19.86 -9.94 -5.40
C LEU A 304 -20.42 -10.96 -4.39
N PRO A 305 -19.88 -12.18 -4.33
CA PRO A 305 -20.38 -13.26 -3.47
C PRO A 305 -20.44 -12.94 -1.97
N ALA A 306 -19.67 -11.95 -1.50
CA ALA A 306 -19.69 -11.47 -0.11
C ALA A 306 -20.85 -10.51 0.20
N GLY A 307 -21.82 -10.36 -0.71
CA GLY A 307 -22.87 -9.37 -0.60
C GLY A 307 -22.31 -7.95 -0.73
N LEU A 308 -21.31 -7.71 -1.58
CA LEU A 308 -20.84 -6.37 -1.89
C LEU A 308 -21.31 -6.00 -3.30
N VAL A 309 -21.88 -4.81 -3.46
CA VAL A 309 -22.40 -4.33 -4.74
C VAL A 309 -21.58 -3.14 -5.22
N LEU A 310 -20.98 -3.26 -6.40
CA LEU A 310 -20.25 -2.19 -7.07
C LEU A 310 -21.11 -1.63 -8.20
N LYS A 311 -21.53 -0.36 -8.11
CA LYS A 311 -22.25 0.32 -9.20
C LYS A 311 -21.27 1.02 -10.12
N GLY A 312 -21.48 0.88 -11.43
CA GLY A 312 -20.61 1.44 -12.46
C GLY A 312 -19.17 0.95 -12.33
N ALA A 313 -18.97 -0.33 -12.02
CA ALA A 313 -17.66 -0.93 -11.89
C ALA A 313 -16.90 -0.82 -13.21
N THR A 314 -15.65 -0.37 -13.15
CA THR A 314 -14.77 -0.18 -14.30
C THR A 314 -13.41 -0.74 -13.96
N LEU A 315 -12.91 -1.66 -14.78
CA LEU A 315 -11.55 -2.19 -14.68
C LEU A 315 -10.77 -1.66 -15.87
N VAL A 316 -9.60 -1.08 -15.62
CA VAL A 316 -8.68 -0.59 -16.64
C VAL A 316 -7.35 -1.29 -16.47
N ALA A 317 -6.86 -1.93 -17.51
CA ALA A 317 -5.49 -2.44 -17.58
C ALA A 317 -4.69 -1.54 -18.52
N VAL A 318 -3.51 -1.15 -18.10
CA VAL A 318 -2.63 -0.20 -18.78
C VAL A 318 -1.26 -0.86 -18.94
N ARG A 319 -0.70 -0.81 -20.15
CA ARG A 319 0.67 -1.22 -20.45
C ARG A 319 1.32 -0.24 -21.43
N PRO A 320 2.65 -0.10 -21.44
CA PRO A 320 3.35 0.60 -22.51
C PRO A 320 3.00 0.04 -23.88
N ASN A 321 2.99 0.90 -24.89
CA ASN A 321 2.94 0.48 -26.27
C ASN A 321 4.35 -0.01 -26.66
N GLU A 322 4.51 -1.28 -26.99
CA GLU A 322 5.79 -1.79 -27.44
C GLU A 322 6.11 -1.22 -28.83
N GLU A 323 7.14 -0.37 -28.93
CA GLU A 323 7.69 0.02 -30.24
C GLU A 323 8.35 -1.21 -30.88
N LYS A 324 7.57 -1.92 -31.71
CA LYS A 324 8.00 -2.95 -32.67
C LYS A 324 8.90 -4.05 -32.08
N GLY A 325 8.28 -5.05 -31.47
CA GLY A 325 8.99 -6.23 -30.97
C GLY A 325 8.15 -7.51 -30.86
N ASN A 326 7.20 -7.75 -31.77
CA ASN A 326 6.56 -9.05 -32.00
C ASN A 326 6.16 -9.85 -30.73
N ALA A 327 5.24 -9.32 -29.93
CA ALA A 327 4.35 -10.12 -29.10
C ALA A 327 2.94 -9.54 -29.24
N GLY A 328 2.20 -10.05 -30.23
CA GLY A 328 0.75 -9.87 -30.24
C GLY A 328 0.22 -10.39 -28.91
N LEU A 329 -0.34 -9.48 -28.12
CA LEU A 329 -0.83 -9.75 -26.78
C LEU A 329 -1.90 -10.84 -26.85
N GLY A 330 -1.53 -12.07 -26.54
CA GLY A 330 -2.49 -13.16 -26.42
C GLY A 330 -3.50 -12.77 -25.36
N SER A 331 -4.79 -12.80 -25.68
CA SER A 331 -5.88 -12.51 -24.73
C SER A 331 -5.71 -13.27 -23.41
N ALA A 332 -5.14 -14.48 -23.44
CA ALA A 332 -4.84 -15.27 -22.25
C ALA A 332 -3.80 -14.64 -21.28
N ASP A 333 -2.75 -13.97 -21.79
CA ASP A 333 -1.71 -13.36 -20.95
C ASP A 333 -2.29 -12.17 -20.15
N VAL A 334 -3.12 -11.34 -20.81
CA VAL A 334 -3.79 -10.20 -20.17
C VAL A 334 -4.68 -10.64 -19.02
N HIS A 335 -5.48 -11.67 -19.24
CA HIS A 335 -6.43 -12.13 -18.24
C HIS A 335 -5.74 -12.61 -16.97
N GLY A 336 -4.54 -13.20 -17.07
CA GLY A 336 -3.81 -13.74 -15.92
C GLY A 336 -3.39 -12.69 -14.90
N TRP A 337 -2.65 -11.67 -15.31
CA TRP A 337 -2.14 -10.66 -14.36
C TRP A 337 -3.23 -9.67 -13.92
N VAL A 338 -4.17 -9.33 -14.81
CA VAL A 338 -5.29 -8.41 -14.47
C VAL A 338 -6.23 -9.04 -13.45
N SER A 339 -6.54 -10.34 -13.59
CA SER A 339 -7.42 -11.07 -12.66
C SER A 339 -6.85 -11.21 -11.26
N ASN A 340 -5.52 -11.22 -11.14
CA ASN A 340 -4.81 -11.43 -9.87
C ASN A 340 -4.26 -10.12 -9.28
N ALA A 341 -4.67 -8.97 -9.82
CA ALA A 341 -4.12 -7.68 -9.43
C ALA A 341 -4.55 -7.24 -8.02
N PHE A 342 -5.68 -7.73 -7.50
CA PHE A 342 -6.22 -7.28 -6.22
C PHE A 342 -6.54 -8.46 -5.30
N GLU A 343 -6.42 -8.22 -4.00
CA GLU A 343 -6.92 -9.13 -2.96
C GLU A 343 -8.46 -9.12 -2.90
N GLU A 344 -9.04 -10.14 -2.28
CA GLU A 344 -10.48 -10.24 -2.09
C GLU A 344 -11.03 -9.11 -1.19
N PRO A 345 -12.24 -8.59 -1.45
CA PRO A 345 -13.22 -9.05 -2.46
C PRO A 345 -12.99 -8.49 -3.88
N TYR A 346 -11.99 -7.64 -4.07
CA TYR A 346 -11.76 -6.92 -5.32
C TYR A 346 -11.08 -7.77 -6.40
N GLY A 347 -10.34 -8.81 -6.00
CA GLY A 347 -9.84 -9.85 -6.90
C GLY A 347 -10.96 -10.57 -7.64
N MET A 348 -12.05 -10.92 -6.94
CA MET A 348 -13.26 -11.43 -7.58
C MET A 348 -13.87 -10.42 -8.57
N ALA A 349 -13.93 -9.15 -8.20
CA ALA A 349 -14.45 -8.10 -9.10
C ALA A 349 -13.65 -8.03 -10.40
N ALA A 350 -12.32 -8.08 -10.33
CA ALA A 350 -11.46 -8.11 -11.51
C ALA A 350 -11.74 -9.34 -12.39
N ARG A 351 -11.81 -10.53 -11.80
CA ARG A 351 -12.13 -11.80 -12.51
C ARG A 351 -13.48 -11.78 -13.21
N MET A 352 -14.50 -11.18 -12.58
CA MET A 352 -15.83 -11.05 -13.19
C MET A 352 -15.84 -10.00 -14.32
N LEU A 353 -15.06 -8.93 -14.20
CA LEU A 353 -15.01 -7.85 -15.19
C LEU A 353 -14.24 -8.25 -16.45
N VAL A 354 -13.12 -8.98 -16.34
CA VAL A 354 -12.32 -9.38 -17.52
C VAL A 354 -13.07 -10.28 -18.50
N ASN A 355 -14.09 -11.01 -18.02
CA ASN A 355 -14.94 -11.86 -18.86
C ASN A 355 -16.03 -11.07 -19.62
N ARG A 356 -16.10 -9.74 -19.43
CA ARG A 356 -17.03 -8.86 -20.16
C ARG A 356 -16.40 -8.32 -21.44
N ARG A 357 -17.21 -7.58 -22.21
CA ARG A 357 -16.76 -6.88 -23.41
C ARG A 357 -15.60 -5.92 -23.08
N THR A 358 -14.51 -6.06 -23.82
CA THR A 358 -13.32 -5.23 -23.72
C THR A 358 -13.37 -4.06 -24.69
N TYR A 359 -12.90 -2.90 -24.25
CA TYR A 359 -12.70 -1.70 -25.07
C TYR A 359 -11.21 -1.34 -25.09
N CYS A 360 -10.64 -1.16 -26.27
CA CYS A 360 -9.24 -0.77 -26.44
C CYS A 360 -9.13 0.75 -26.62
N LEU A 361 -8.17 1.36 -25.93
CA LEU A 361 -7.89 2.79 -25.93
C LEU A 361 -6.37 2.98 -26.03
N GLU A 362 -5.94 4.03 -26.72
CA GLU A 362 -4.53 4.43 -26.77
C GLU A 362 -4.35 5.79 -26.11
N MET A 363 -3.22 5.97 -25.43
CA MET A 363 -2.85 7.23 -24.82
C MET A 363 -1.40 7.57 -25.19
N ASN A 364 -1.18 8.76 -25.73
CA ASN A 364 0.17 9.24 -26.04
C ASN A 364 0.99 9.48 -24.77
N SER A 365 2.31 9.49 -24.90
CA SER A 365 3.23 9.78 -23.79
C SER A 365 3.01 11.17 -23.20
N PHE A 366 3.25 11.34 -21.90
CA PHE A 366 3.16 12.62 -21.19
C PHE A 366 4.07 12.74 -19.98
#